data_AF-A0A2V6D661-F1
#
_entry.id   AF-A0A2V6D661-F1
#
_cell.length_a   1.000
_cell.length_b   1.000
_cell.length_c   1.000
_cell.angle_alpha   90.00
_cell.angle_beta   90.00
_cell.angle_gamma   90.00
#
_symmetry.space_group_name_H-M   'P 1'
#
loop_
_entity.id
_entity.type
_entity.pdbx_description
1 polymer ?
#
loop_
_entity_poly.entity_id
_entity_poly.type
_entity_poly.pdbx_seq_one_letter_code
_entity_poly.pdbx_strand_id
1 'polypeptide(L)'
;MLKGQSAAKRKKIQKNRREARPFMALLFASITLAMATLVGASSSPQIEQLGQMAIHRSAHKATALSDGRALITGGRNTAGIVIADAEIFDPNTGESSAAASMATARVDHTATLLKDGRV
;
A
#
# COMPACT_ATOMS: atom_id res chain seq x y z
N MET A 1 46.47 44.35 55.47
CA MET A 1 45.53 45.47 55.30
C MET A 1 45.45 45.84 53.82
N LEU A 2 44.23 45.77 53.27
CA LEU A 2 43.68 46.43 52.06
C LEU A 2 44.39 46.17 50.70
N LYS A 3 43.80 45.34 49.83
CA LYS A 3 42.80 45.69 48.78
C LYS A 3 43.39 46.57 47.68
N GLY A 4 43.36 46.10 46.42
CA GLY A 4 43.51 47.04 45.31
C GLY A 4 43.70 46.46 43.91
N GLN A 5 42.63 45.89 43.35
CA GLN A 5 42.34 45.94 41.90
C GLN A 5 43.33 45.29 40.92
N SER A 6 43.13 44.00 40.62
CA SER A 6 43.40 43.49 39.26
C SER A 6 42.58 42.23 38.94
N ALA A 7 41.29 42.26 39.26
CA ALA A 7 40.33 41.18 38.97
C ALA A 7 39.22 41.62 37.98
N ALA A 8 39.40 42.75 37.29
CA ALA A 8 38.37 43.35 36.43
C ALA A 8 38.64 43.23 34.91
N LYS A 9 39.81 42.72 34.48
CA LYS A 9 40.17 42.72 33.04
C LYS A 9 40.27 41.35 32.38
N ARG A 10 39.95 40.26 33.08
CA ARG A 10 39.90 38.90 32.50
C ARG A 10 38.47 38.37 32.27
N LYS A 11 37.44 39.20 32.41
CA LYS A 11 36.03 38.82 32.16
C LYS A 11 35.50 39.15 30.76
N LYS A 12 36.30 39.73 29.86
CA LYS A 12 35.82 40.18 28.53
C LYS A 12 36.19 39.27 27.35
N ILE A 13 36.90 38.17 27.60
CA ILE A 13 37.34 37.21 26.56
C ILE A 13 36.53 35.89 26.60
N GLN A 14 35.49 35.81 27.44
CA GLN A 14 34.57 34.66 27.46
C GLN A 14 33.26 34.87 26.67
N LYS A 15 33.06 36.02 25.99
CA LYS A 15 31.74 36.32 25.41
C LYS A 15 31.48 35.78 23.99
N ASN A 16 32.46 35.24 23.27
CA ASN A 16 32.32 35.00 21.81
C ASN A 16 32.83 33.65 21.27
N ARG A 17 32.71 32.55 22.02
CA ARG A 17 32.71 31.23 21.38
C ARG A 17 31.26 30.80 21.19
N ARG A 18 30.80 31.07 19.97
CA ARG A 18 29.57 30.58 19.36
C ARG A 18 29.43 29.10 19.71
N GLU A 19 28.49 28.80 20.60
CA GLU A 19 28.03 27.44 20.79
C GLU A 19 27.32 27.03 19.51
N ALA A 20 28.07 26.42 18.60
CA ALA A 20 27.51 25.63 17.51
C ALA A 20 26.89 24.38 18.15
N ARG A 21 25.72 24.55 18.76
CA ARG A 21 24.85 23.49 19.26
C ARG A 21 23.72 23.24 18.25
N PRO A 22 23.23 22.00 18.14
CA PRO A 22 22.99 21.31 16.89
C PRO A 22 21.62 21.67 16.28
N PHE A 23 21.56 22.76 15.53
CA PHE A 23 20.34 23.14 14.80
C PHE A 23 19.96 22.18 13.65
N MET A 24 20.79 21.17 13.35
CA MET A 24 20.50 20.19 12.30
C MET A 24 19.78 18.92 12.79
N ALA A 25 19.72 18.64 14.09
CA ALA A 25 19.06 17.41 14.59
C ALA A 25 17.53 17.46 14.53
N LEU A 26 16.94 18.67 14.54
CA LEU A 26 15.49 18.88 14.48
C LEU A 26 14.93 18.82 13.05
N LEU A 27 15.77 18.90 12.03
CA LEU A 27 15.34 18.79 10.63
C LEU A 27 15.18 17.33 10.20
N PHE A 28 15.91 16.38 10.80
CA PHE A 28 15.79 14.96 10.47
C PHE A 28 14.64 14.26 11.20
N ALA A 29 14.37 14.61 12.47
CA ALA A 29 13.25 14.04 13.21
C ALA A 29 11.87 14.48 12.68
N SER A 30 11.78 15.65 12.06
CA SER A 30 10.56 16.13 11.40
C SER A 30 10.33 15.46 10.05
N ILE A 31 11.40 15.16 9.29
CA ILE A 31 11.29 14.41 8.03
C ILE A 31 10.84 12.95 8.29
N THR A 32 11.30 12.31 9.37
CA THR A 32 10.83 10.95 9.70
C THR A 32 9.38 10.94 10.19
N LEU A 33 8.95 11.97 10.94
CA LEU A 33 7.58 12.06 11.45
C LEU A 33 6.55 12.43 10.34
N ALA A 34 6.98 13.17 9.32
CA ALA A 34 6.14 13.48 8.15
C ALA A 34 5.92 12.27 7.22
N MET A 35 6.89 11.37 7.10
CA MET A 35 6.71 10.12 6.33
C MET A 35 5.74 9.14 6.99
N ALA A 36 5.47 9.28 8.30
CA ALA A 36 4.63 8.37 9.06
C ALA A 36 3.14 8.79 9.14
N THR A 37 2.74 9.94 8.59
CA THR A 37 1.36 10.45 8.78
C THR A 37 0.68 11.02 7.54
N LEU A 38 1.22 10.81 6.34
CA LEU A 38 0.51 11.20 5.11
C LEU A 38 0.37 10.05 4.12
N VAL A 39 -0.30 8.98 4.55
CA VAL A 39 -1.24 8.31 3.64
C VAL A 39 -2.51 9.17 3.63
N GLY A 40 -2.36 10.38 3.09
CA GLY A 40 -3.52 11.18 2.71
C GLY A 40 -4.21 10.40 1.61
N ALA A 41 -5.47 10.04 1.82
CA ALA A 41 -6.32 9.46 0.80
C ALA A 41 -6.42 10.43 -0.39
N SER A 42 -5.48 10.30 -1.32
CA SER A 42 -5.54 10.98 -2.61
C SER A 42 -6.68 10.34 -3.37
N SER A 43 -7.80 11.05 -3.49
CA SER A 43 -8.98 10.64 -4.27
C SER A 43 -8.75 10.73 -5.78
N SER A 44 -7.50 10.58 -6.23
CA SER A 44 -7.12 10.48 -7.63
C SER A 44 -7.14 9.00 -8.03
N PRO A 45 -7.67 8.61 -9.19
CA PRO A 45 -7.60 7.22 -9.64
C PRO A 45 -6.13 6.81 -9.77
N GLN A 46 -5.65 6.02 -8.82
CA GLN A 46 -4.32 5.42 -8.83
C GLN A 46 -4.45 3.97 -9.26
N ILE A 47 -3.52 3.50 -10.09
CA ILE A 47 -3.39 2.07 -10.39
C ILE A 47 -2.50 1.48 -9.30
N GLU A 48 -3.06 0.55 -8.53
CA GLU A 48 -2.32 -0.22 -7.53
C GLU A 48 -2.18 -1.67 -8.00
N GLN A 49 -0.96 -2.20 -7.94
CA GLN A 49 -0.72 -3.61 -8.21
C GLN A 49 -1.14 -4.43 -7.00
N LEU A 50 -2.22 -5.19 -7.16
CA LEU A 50 -2.72 -6.10 -6.14
C LEU A 50 -2.07 -7.49 -6.26
N GLY A 51 -2.45 -8.39 -5.36
CA GLY A 51 -1.95 -9.75 -5.34
C GLY A 51 -2.27 -10.54 -6.61
N GLN A 52 -1.57 -11.66 -6.77
CA GLN A 52 -1.65 -12.47 -7.97
C GLN A 52 -2.86 -13.42 -7.90
N MET A 53 -3.47 -13.66 -9.07
CA MET A 53 -4.42 -14.77 -9.23
C MET A 53 -3.71 -16.10 -8.99
N ALA A 54 -4.41 -17.08 -8.40
CA ALA A 54 -3.84 -18.40 -8.17
C ALA A 54 -3.55 -19.13 -9.49
N ILE A 55 -4.34 -18.84 -10.53
CA ILE A 55 -4.20 -19.41 -11.87
C ILE A 55 -4.04 -18.30 -12.89
N HIS A 56 -2.90 -18.29 -13.58
CA HIS A 56 -2.70 -17.42 -14.74
C HIS A 56 -3.62 -17.85 -15.88
N ARG A 57 -4.50 -16.95 -16.29
CA ARG A 57 -5.55 -17.23 -17.27
C ARG A 57 -5.85 -16.03 -18.19
N SER A 58 -6.23 -16.30 -19.43
CA SER A 58 -6.77 -15.31 -20.37
C SER A 58 -8.20 -15.68 -20.78
N ALA A 59 -8.93 -14.75 -21.42
CA ALA A 59 -10.30 -14.97 -21.89
C ALA A 59 -11.28 -15.51 -20.81
N HIS A 60 -11.01 -15.16 -19.56
CA HIS A 60 -11.83 -15.45 -18.40
C HIS A 60 -12.89 -14.37 -18.21
N LYS A 61 -13.85 -14.61 -17.31
CA LYS A 61 -14.83 -13.59 -16.91
C LYS A 61 -14.68 -13.23 -15.44
N ALA A 62 -14.56 -11.94 -15.13
CA ALA A 62 -14.66 -11.38 -13.79
C ALA A 62 -16.06 -10.76 -13.59
N THR A 63 -16.73 -11.13 -12.51
CA THR A 63 -18.07 -10.63 -12.13
C THR A 63 -18.01 -10.03 -10.74
N ALA A 64 -18.35 -8.75 -10.61
CA ALA A 64 -18.45 -8.09 -9.31
C ALA A 64 -19.61 -8.70 -8.51
N LEU A 65 -19.35 -9.09 -7.27
CA LEU A 65 -20.32 -9.62 -6.32
C LEU A 65 -20.90 -8.48 -5.46
N SER A 66 -22.06 -8.73 -4.83
CA SER A 66 -22.74 -7.73 -3.99
C SER A 66 -21.97 -7.31 -2.75
N ASP A 67 -20.98 -8.11 -2.32
CA ASP A 67 -20.13 -7.85 -1.16
C ASP A 67 -18.83 -7.08 -1.52
N GLY A 68 -18.68 -6.66 -2.77
CA GLY A 68 -17.52 -5.92 -3.26
C GLY A 68 -16.35 -6.79 -3.75
N ARG A 69 -16.43 -8.12 -3.60
CA ARG A 69 -15.45 -9.04 -4.17
C ARG A 69 -15.71 -9.29 -5.66
N ALA A 70 -14.79 -9.96 -6.34
CA ALA A 70 -14.96 -10.36 -7.74
C ALA A 70 -14.84 -11.88 -7.89
N LEU A 71 -15.83 -12.51 -8.53
CA LEU A 71 -15.75 -13.91 -8.94
C LEU A 71 -15.14 -13.99 -10.35
N ILE A 72 -14.01 -14.69 -10.45
CA ILE A 72 -13.29 -14.94 -11.69
C ILE A 72 -13.54 -16.39 -12.09
N THR A 73 -14.04 -16.63 -13.30
CA THR A 73 -14.43 -17.97 -13.77
C THR A 73 -13.82 -18.31 -15.12
N GLY A 74 -13.43 -19.58 -15.27
CA GLY A 74 -13.00 -20.17 -16.53
C GLY A 74 -11.75 -19.51 -17.12
N GLY A 75 -11.71 -19.45 -18.44
CA GLY A 75 -10.60 -18.92 -19.23
C GLY A 75 -9.69 -20.01 -19.77
N ARG A 76 -8.54 -19.58 -20.27
CA ARG A 76 -7.48 -20.42 -20.84
C ARG A 76 -6.20 -20.24 -20.04
N ASN A 77 -5.63 -21.32 -19.53
CA ASN A 77 -4.39 -21.25 -18.76
C ASN A 77 -3.16 -21.05 -19.67
N THR A 78 -1.98 -20.94 -19.07
CA THR A 78 -0.70 -20.76 -19.78
C THR A 78 -0.35 -21.91 -20.72
N ALA A 79 -0.86 -23.12 -20.48
CA ALA A 79 -0.71 -24.28 -21.35
C ALA A 79 -1.72 -24.30 -22.52
N GLY A 80 -2.60 -23.28 -22.63
CA GLY A 80 -3.62 -23.23 -23.67
C GLY A 80 -4.83 -24.14 -23.41
N ILE A 81 -4.97 -24.66 -22.19
CA ILE A 81 -6.09 -25.53 -21.79
C ILE A 81 -7.24 -24.67 -21.29
N VAL A 82 -8.47 -24.97 -21.74
CA VAL A 82 -9.69 -24.33 -21.24
C VAL A 82 -10.02 -24.91 -19.88
N ILE A 83 -10.17 -24.06 -18.87
CA ILE A 83 -10.29 -24.47 -17.48
C ILE A 83 -11.69 -24.23 -16.92
N ALA A 84 -12.06 -25.04 -15.93
CA ALA A 84 -13.32 -24.91 -15.19
C ALA A 84 -13.14 -24.21 -13.83
N ASP A 85 -11.89 -23.93 -13.45
CA ASP A 85 -11.55 -23.32 -12.18
C ASP A 85 -12.16 -21.93 -12.02
N ALA A 86 -12.51 -21.62 -10.78
CA ALA A 86 -12.96 -20.31 -10.37
C ALA A 86 -12.16 -19.85 -9.14
N GLU A 87 -12.03 -18.54 -8.97
CA GLU A 87 -11.42 -17.92 -7.80
C GLU A 87 -12.19 -16.65 -7.42
N ILE A 88 -12.18 -16.31 -6.14
CA ILE A 88 -12.74 -15.06 -5.62
C ILE A 88 -11.58 -14.15 -5.25
N PHE A 89 -11.58 -12.96 -5.83
CA PHE A 89 -10.67 -11.88 -5.52
C PHE A 89 -11.30 -10.93 -4.49
N ASP A 90 -10.59 -10.69 -3.38
CA ASP A 90 -10.97 -9.70 -2.37
C ASP A 90 -10.12 -8.43 -2.51
N PRO A 91 -10.69 -7.29 -2.94
CA PRO A 91 -9.92 -6.07 -3.11
C PRO A 91 -9.43 -5.45 -1.80
N ASN A 92 -10.00 -5.82 -0.63
CA ASN A 92 -9.58 -5.26 0.66
C ASN A 92 -8.26 -5.87 1.13
N THR A 93 -8.03 -7.14 0.83
CA THR A 93 -6.78 -7.84 1.14
C THR A 93 -5.83 -7.87 -0.07
N GLY A 94 -6.37 -7.65 -1.27
CA GLY A 94 -5.64 -7.82 -2.52
C GLY A 94 -5.35 -9.28 -2.86
N GLU A 95 -6.02 -10.24 -2.21
CA GLU A 95 -5.74 -11.67 -2.37
C GLU A 95 -6.82 -12.40 -3.18
N SER A 96 -6.42 -13.50 -3.83
CA SER A 96 -7.32 -14.42 -4.52
C SER A 96 -7.42 -15.74 -3.75
N SER A 97 -8.62 -16.31 -3.69
CA SER A 97 -8.89 -17.60 -3.05
C SER A 97 -9.64 -18.53 -4.01
N ALA A 98 -9.36 -19.83 -3.96
CA ALA A 98 -10.03 -20.81 -4.80
C ALA A 98 -11.53 -20.88 -4.51
N ALA A 99 -12.34 -20.99 -5.57
CA ALA A 99 -13.79 -21.17 -5.49
C ALA A 99 -14.21 -22.50 -6.13
N ALA A 100 -15.51 -22.82 -6.03
CA ALA A 100 -16.05 -24.02 -6.65
C ALA A 100 -15.86 -23.99 -8.18
N SER A 101 -15.36 -25.08 -8.74
CA SER A 101 -15.19 -25.22 -10.19
C SER A 101 -16.53 -25.39 -10.90
N MET A 102 -16.63 -24.91 -12.14
CA MET A 102 -17.78 -25.14 -13.01
C MET A 102 -17.85 -26.61 -13.43
N ALA A 103 -19.06 -27.10 -13.73
CA ALA A 103 -19.23 -28.45 -14.29
C ALA A 103 -18.62 -28.60 -15.70
N THR A 104 -18.47 -27.51 -16.43
CA THR A 104 -17.90 -27.48 -17.78
C THR A 104 -16.96 -26.30 -17.88
N ALA A 105 -15.77 -26.53 -18.43
CA ALA A 105 -14.79 -25.48 -18.69
C ALA A 105 -15.32 -24.49 -19.73
N ARG A 106 -15.05 -23.19 -19.53
CA ARG A 106 -15.58 -22.11 -20.38
C ARG A 106 -14.47 -21.10 -20.71
N VAL A 107 -14.50 -20.55 -21.90
CA VAL A 107 -13.61 -19.48 -22.38
C VAL A 107 -14.44 -18.55 -23.28
N ASP A 108 -14.07 -17.27 -23.35
CA ASP A 108 -14.78 -16.26 -24.15
C ASP A 108 -16.28 -16.15 -23.79
N HIS A 109 -16.62 -16.49 -22.55
CA HIS A 109 -18.01 -16.54 -22.05
C HIS A 109 -18.42 -15.26 -21.32
N THR A 110 -19.72 -15.14 -21.08
CA THR A 110 -20.30 -14.17 -20.16
C THR A 110 -20.74 -14.84 -18.87
N ALA A 111 -20.84 -14.05 -17.82
CA ALA A 111 -21.39 -14.44 -16.52
C ALA A 111 -22.18 -13.25 -15.99
N THR A 112 -23.27 -13.53 -15.27
CA THR A 112 -24.22 -12.50 -14.82
C THR A 112 -24.60 -12.78 -13.38
N LEU A 113 -24.34 -11.81 -12.51
CA LEU A 113 -24.81 -11.85 -11.14
C LEU A 113 -26.33 -11.80 -11.09
N LEU A 114 -26.93 -12.80 -10.47
CA LEU A 114 -28.35 -12.87 -10.18
C LEU A 114 -28.68 -12.11 -8.89
N LYS A 115 -29.94 -11.71 -8.72
CA LYS A 115 -30.41 -10.95 -7.55
C LYS A 115 -30.25 -11.70 -6.23
N ASP A 116 -30.16 -13.02 -6.28
CA ASP A 116 -29.95 -13.89 -5.11
C ASP A 116 -28.47 -14.13 -4.79
N GLY A 117 -27.56 -13.46 -5.51
CA GLY A 117 -26.11 -13.54 -5.29
C GLY A 117 -25.40 -14.67 -6.04
N ARG A 118 -26.13 -15.50 -6.80
CA ARG A 118 -25.51 -16.53 -7.65
C ARG A 118 -24.98 -15.94 -8.96
N VAL A 119 -24.02 -16.60 -9.58
CA VAL A 119 -23.42 -16.25 -10.88
C VAL A 119 -23.44 -17.48 -11.79
#